data_AF-A0A816A1U5-F1
#
_entry.id   AF-A0A816A1U5-F1
#
_cell.length_a   1.000
_cell.length_b   1.000
_cell.length_c   1.000
_cell.angle_alpha   90.00
_cell.angle_beta   90.00
_cell.angle_gamma   90.00
#
_symmetry.space_group_name_H-M   'P 1'
#
loop_
_entity.id
_entity.type
_entity.pdbx_description
1 polymer ?
#
loop_
_entity_poly.entity_id
_entity_poly.type
_entity_poly.pdbx_seq_one_letter_code
_entity_poly.pdbx_strand_id
1 'polypeptide(L)'
;MKADDPDEKPSEHTLVWCGVREDLSGLYPKDKEFAWWTFSSCTASMSVLEAPNYLGKTGTGTIFSIQTSSGKDIRAHSYFDSEDEILLPPGIYLKVIDSVSQADGLHIIHLREIIPPFKMLDDPFDLSQLKTTPTQSKPLLNTFKAPTEQENYAPINVTPKSSVQAPSKQGKLS
;
A
#
# COMPACT_ATOMS: atom_id res chain seq x y z
N MET A 1 -12.66 18.69 -26.05
CA MET A 1 -12.43 18.96 -24.62
C MET A 1 -13.36 18.06 -23.84
N LYS A 2 -12.85 16.96 -23.27
CA LYS A 2 -13.62 16.19 -22.28
C LYS A 2 -13.52 16.95 -20.96
N ALA A 3 -14.62 17.04 -20.24
CA ALA A 3 -14.66 17.64 -18.92
C ALA A 3 -13.91 16.73 -17.96
N ASP A 4 -12.96 17.32 -17.21
CA ASP A 4 -12.24 16.67 -16.14
C ASP A 4 -13.22 16.37 -14.98
N ASP A 5 -13.11 15.17 -14.41
CA ASP A 5 -13.96 14.67 -13.33
C ASP A 5 -13.68 15.46 -12.02
N PRO A 6 -14.68 16.06 -11.36
CA PRO A 6 -14.46 16.93 -10.19
C PRO A 6 -13.85 16.26 -8.96
N ASP A 7 -13.68 14.93 -8.93
CA ASP A 7 -13.10 14.19 -7.80
C ASP A 7 -11.61 13.80 -8.02
N GLU A 8 -11.02 14.14 -9.16
CA GLU A 8 -9.60 13.89 -9.43
C GLU A 8 -8.72 14.93 -8.72
N LYS A 9 -8.51 14.74 -7.40
CA LYS A 9 -7.46 15.45 -6.67
C LYS A 9 -6.11 15.07 -7.33
N PRO A 10 -5.27 16.04 -7.75
CA PRO A 10 -3.95 15.70 -8.28
C PRO A 10 -3.21 14.91 -7.21
N SER A 11 -2.84 13.67 -7.55
CA SER A 11 -2.12 12.81 -6.62
C SER A 11 -0.78 13.46 -6.35
N GLU A 12 -0.53 13.87 -5.11
CA GLU A 12 0.76 14.41 -4.73
C GLU A 12 1.78 13.27 -4.81
N HIS A 13 2.66 13.33 -5.81
CA HIS A 13 3.71 12.34 -5.96
C HIS A 13 4.75 12.56 -4.85
N THR A 14 4.98 11.52 -4.06
CA THR A 14 6.08 11.45 -3.11
C THR A 14 7.31 10.85 -3.79
N LEU A 15 8.49 11.37 -3.45
CA LEU A 15 9.76 10.82 -3.92
C LEU A 15 10.26 9.76 -2.94
N VAL A 16 10.48 8.55 -3.42
CA VAL A 16 11.02 7.43 -2.63
C VAL A 16 12.26 6.85 -3.27
N TRP A 17 13.09 6.22 -2.45
CA TRP A 17 14.38 5.68 -2.84
C TRP A 17 14.48 4.20 -2.51
N CYS A 18 14.88 3.38 -3.48
CA CYS A 18 15.07 1.94 -3.29
C CYS A 18 16.44 1.55 -3.83
N GLY A 19 17.29 0.93 -3.01
CA GLY A 19 18.67 0.56 -3.37
C GLY A 19 18.83 -0.94 -3.64
N VAL A 20 19.59 -1.29 -4.68
CA VAL A 20 19.92 -2.67 -5.06
C VAL A 20 21.44 -2.78 -5.27
N ARG A 21 22.06 -3.82 -4.73
CA ARG A 21 23.51 -4.09 -4.84
C ARG A 21 23.89 -4.80 -6.13
N GLU A 22 23.37 -4.30 -7.25
CA GLU A 22 23.62 -4.83 -8.59
C GLU A 22 23.50 -3.69 -9.61
N ASP A 23 24.22 -3.78 -10.74
CA ASP A 23 24.01 -2.91 -11.88
C ASP A 23 22.80 -3.40 -12.69
N LEU A 24 21.71 -2.64 -12.62
CA LEU A 24 20.49 -2.89 -13.39
C LEU A 24 20.29 -1.86 -14.50
N SER A 25 21.25 -0.96 -14.74
CA SER A 25 21.10 0.17 -15.67
C SER A 25 20.73 -0.29 -17.08
N GLY A 26 21.30 -1.40 -17.56
CA GLY A 26 20.98 -2.00 -18.86
C GLY A 26 19.55 -2.50 -19.02
N LEU A 27 18.84 -2.78 -17.91
CA LEU A 27 17.45 -3.26 -17.93
C LEU A 27 16.43 -2.13 -18.00
N TYR A 28 16.83 -0.88 -17.72
CA TYR A 28 15.94 0.27 -17.61
C TYR A 28 16.41 1.42 -18.53
N PRO A 29 16.37 1.22 -19.86
CA PRO A 29 16.64 2.31 -20.79
C PRO A 29 15.58 3.41 -20.66
N LYS A 30 15.96 4.64 -21.02
CA LYS A 30 15.08 5.81 -21.04
C LYS A 30 13.79 5.53 -21.81
N ASP A 31 12.70 6.11 -21.32
CA ASP A 31 11.34 5.97 -21.84
C ASP A 31 10.71 4.57 -21.75
N LYS A 32 11.41 3.58 -21.19
CA LYS A 32 10.81 2.27 -20.94
C LYS A 32 9.67 2.39 -19.93
N GLU A 33 8.53 1.79 -20.27
CA GLU A 33 7.36 1.66 -19.42
C GLU A 33 7.15 0.19 -19.03
N PHE A 34 6.80 -0.05 -17.76
CA PHE A 34 6.68 -1.40 -17.24
C PHE A 34 5.88 -1.45 -15.93
N ALA A 35 5.33 -2.63 -15.63
CA ALA A 35 4.70 -2.90 -14.34
C ALA A 35 5.75 -3.34 -13.31
N TRP A 36 5.69 -2.76 -12.11
CA TRP A 36 6.53 -3.13 -10.98
C TRP A 36 5.87 -4.27 -10.20
N TRP A 37 6.30 -5.52 -10.41
CA TRP A 37 5.58 -6.69 -9.89
C TRP A 37 5.89 -7.07 -8.44
N THR A 38 6.86 -6.42 -7.80
CA THR A 38 7.34 -6.81 -6.47
C THR A 38 6.87 -5.83 -5.41
N PHE A 39 6.66 -6.33 -4.18
CA PHE A 39 6.72 -5.44 -3.02
C PHE A 39 8.17 -4.98 -2.87
N SER A 40 8.36 -3.68 -2.65
CA SER A 40 9.69 -3.12 -2.43
C SER A 40 9.67 -2.23 -1.20
N SER A 41 10.57 -2.52 -0.26
CA SER A 41 10.87 -1.61 0.84
C SER A 41 11.74 -0.49 0.29
N CYS A 42 11.29 0.73 0.49
CA CYS A 42 11.91 1.95 0.04
C CYS A 42 11.94 2.95 1.21
N THR A 43 12.66 4.04 1.04
CA THR A 43 12.78 5.08 2.07
C THR A 43 12.45 6.44 1.48
N ALA A 44 11.85 7.34 2.28
CA ALA A 44 11.75 8.75 1.93
C ALA A 44 13.09 9.50 2.11
N SER A 45 14.04 8.92 2.85
CA SER A 45 15.31 9.53 3.24
C SER A 45 16.49 8.89 2.51
N MET A 46 17.04 9.58 1.51
CA MET A 46 18.13 9.04 0.69
C MET A 46 19.39 8.66 1.49
N SER A 47 19.65 9.33 2.61
CA SER A 47 20.76 9.03 3.52
C SER A 47 20.71 7.62 4.12
N VAL A 48 19.52 7.02 4.25
CA VAL A 48 19.35 5.66 4.77
C VAL A 48 20.04 4.64 3.85
N LEU A 49 20.08 4.88 2.54
CA LEU A 49 20.73 3.99 1.58
C LEU A 49 22.24 3.85 1.78
N GLU A 50 22.89 4.83 2.43
CA GLU A 50 24.32 4.75 2.75
C GLU A 50 24.65 3.67 3.78
N ALA A 51 23.67 3.17 4.53
CA ALA A 51 23.94 2.19 5.58
C ALA A 51 24.33 0.82 4.97
N PRO A 52 25.24 0.06 5.61
CA PRO A 52 25.73 -1.22 5.09
C PRO A 52 24.67 -2.30 4.89
N ASN A 53 23.50 -2.18 5.52
CA ASN A 53 22.39 -3.12 5.35
C ASN A 53 21.58 -2.86 4.07
N TYR A 54 21.74 -1.68 3.46
CA TYR A 54 21.08 -1.27 2.22
C TYR A 54 22.08 -1.35 1.06
N LEU A 55 22.37 -0.20 0.44
CA LEU A 55 23.35 -0.11 -0.64
C LEU A 55 24.77 -0.12 -0.06
N GLY A 56 25.02 0.72 0.93
CA GLY A 56 26.36 1.02 1.42
C GLY A 56 27.06 2.07 0.55
N LYS A 57 28.32 2.40 0.87
CA LYS A 57 29.11 3.45 0.19
C LYS A 57 30.02 2.95 -0.93
N THR A 58 30.11 1.63 -1.11
CA THR A 58 31.12 0.99 -1.95
C THR A 58 30.50 -0.18 -2.71
N GLY A 59 31.06 -0.46 -3.89
CA GLY A 59 30.62 -1.57 -4.74
C GLY A 59 29.62 -1.11 -5.80
N THR A 60 29.30 -2.04 -6.70
CA THR A 60 28.34 -1.78 -7.77
C THR A 60 26.91 -1.84 -7.24
N GLY A 61 26.10 -0.86 -7.61
CA GLY A 61 24.72 -0.81 -7.19
C GLY A 61 23.88 0.18 -7.99
N THR A 62 22.56 0.00 -7.88
CA THR A 62 21.55 0.81 -8.54
C THR A 62 20.65 1.44 -7.48
N ILE A 63 20.42 2.74 -7.58
CA ILE A 63 19.40 3.46 -6.81
C ILE A 63 18.24 3.78 -7.74
N PHE A 64 17.05 3.37 -7.36
CA PHE A 64 15.81 3.81 -7.97
C PHE A 64 15.29 5.03 -7.23
N SER A 65 15.09 6.12 -7.97
CA SER A 65 14.46 7.35 -7.52
C SER A 65 13.04 7.39 -8.09
N ILE A 66 12.03 7.10 -7.29
CA ILE A 66 10.67 6.83 -7.78
C ILE A 66 9.71 7.93 -7.31
N GLN A 67 9.13 8.66 -8.26
CA GLN A 67 8.00 9.55 -8.02
C GLN A 67 6.70 8.73 -8.04
N THR A 68 6.06 8.54 -6.89
CA THR A 68 4.90 7.65 -6.74
C THR A 68 3.83 8.28 -5.85
N SER A 69 2.57 8.01 -6.18
CA SER A 69 1.40 8.30 -5.33
C SER A 69 0.88 7.07 -4.60
N SER A 70 1.36 5.88 -4.98
CA SER A 70 0.89 4.59 -4.47
C SER A 70 1.66 4.07 -3.25
N GLY A 71 2.85 4.62 -2.97
CA GLY A 71 3.67 4.25 -1.81
C GLY A 71 2.90 4.39 -0.48
N LYS A 72 3.13 3.44 0.43
CA LYS A 72 2.50 3.42 1.76
C LYS A 72 3.53 3.65 2.84
N ASP A 73 3.33 4.72 3.60
CA ASP A 73 4.09 4.99 4.81
C ASP A 73 3.76 3.92 5.85
N ILE A 74 4.79 3.15 6.24
CA ILE A 74 4.68 2.10 7.24
C ILE A 74 5.58 2.36 8.44
N ARG A 75 6.04 3.60 8.64
CA ARG A 75 6.94 3.98 9.74
C ARG A 75 6.40 3.56 11.11
N ALA A 76 5.09 3.74 11.34
CA ALA A 76 4.44 3.36 12.59
C ALA A 76 4.40 1.82 12.86
N HIS A 77 4.77 1.02 11.87
CA HIS A 77 4.78 -0.44 11.92
C HIS A 77 6.18 -1.03 11.67
N SER A 78 7.18 -0.18 11.40
CA SER A 78 8.55 -0.63 11.17
C SER A 78 9.24 -0.93 12.50
N TYR A 79 10.15 -1.90 12.48
CA TYR A 79 10.99 -2.20 13.65
C TYR A 79 12.09 -1.14 13.86
N PHE A 80 12.38 -0.35 12.81
CA PHE A 80 13.42 0.68 12.82
C PHE A 80 12.84 2.06 12.47
N ASP A 81 12.50 2.84 13.50
CA ASP A 81 11.85 4.15 13.34
C ASP A 81 12.63 5.16 12.47
N SER A 82 13.95 4.97 12.29
CA SER A 82 14.83 5.89 11.57
C SER A 82 14.91 5.67 10.05
N GLU A 83 14.23 4.64 9.51
CA GLU A 83 14.40 4.26 8.11
C GLU A 83 13.47 5.01 7.16
N ASP A 84 12.53 5.80 7.69
CA ASP A 84 11.48 6.48 6.93
C ASP A 84 10.84 5.54 5.89
N GLU A 85 10.48 4.34 6.35
CA GLU A 85 10.11 3.23 5.48
C GLU A 85 8.79 3.48 4.75
N ILE A 86 8.87 3.37 3.41
CA ILE A 86 7.75 3.41 2.49
C ILE A 86 7.68 2.06 1.77
N LEU A 87 6.55 1.38 1.89
CA LEU A 87 6.27 0.16 1.16
C LEU A 87 5.67 0.51 -0.21
N LEU A 88 6.38 0.15 -1.27
CA LEU A 88 5.89 0.26 -2.63
C LEU A 88 5.07 -0.99 -2.98
N PRO A 89 3.78 -0.85 -3.34
CA PRO A 89 2.95 -2.00 -3.69
C PRO A 89 3.32 -2.55 -5.07
N PRO A 90 3.06 -3.84 -5.33
CA PRO A 90 3.18 -4.42 -6.66
C PRO A 90 2.06 -3.90 -7.57
N GLY A 91 2.28 -4.03 -8.88
CA GLY A 91 1.32 -3.68 -9.91
C GLY A 91 1.31 -2.20 -10.30
N ILE A 92 2.10 -1.32 -9.66
CA ILE A 92 2.20 0.05 -10.14
C ILE A 92 2.87 0.10 -11.51
N TYR A 93 2.50 1.07 -12.33
CA TYR A 93 3.06 1.24 -13.67
C TYR A 93 4.07 2.39 -13.66
N LEU A 94 5.29 2.11 -14.07
CA LEU A 94 6.40 3.05 -13.98
C LEU A 94 6.99 3.34 -15.36
N LYS A 95 7.41 4.58 -15.55
CA LYS A 95 8.18 5.03 -16.70
C LYS A 95 9.59 5.44 -16.27
N VAL A 96 10.60 5.01 -17.02
CA VAL A 96 11.97 5.52 -16.89
C VAL A 96 12.05 6.93 -17.48
N ILE A 97 12.28 7.90 -16.61
CA ILE A 97 12.40 9.32 -17.00
C ILE A 97 13.84 9.62 -17.42
N ASP A 98 14.82 9.19 -16.61
CA ASP A 98 16.23 9.35 -16.93
C ASP A 98 17.11 8.38 -16.13
N SER A 99 18.38 8.28 -16.53
CA SER A 99 19.38 7.47 -15.83
C SER A 99 20.75 8.15 -15.86
N VAL A 100 21.50 8.07 -14.78
CA VAL A 100 22.85 8.62 -14.68
C VAL A 100 23.80 7.65 -13.99
N SER A 101 25.05 7.62 -14.44
CA SER A 101 26.17 6.92 -13.79
C SER A 101 27.11 7.98 -13.23
N GLN A 102 27.07 8.21 -11.91
CA GLN A 102 27.81 9.32 -11.27
C GLN A 102 29.18 8.91 -10.73
N ALA A 103 29.41 7.63 -10.48
CA ALA A 103 30.67 7.07 -10.02
C ALA A 103 30.88 5.67 -10.63
N ASP A 104 32.10 5.13 -10.53
CA ASP A 104 32.39 3.76 -10.95
C ASP A 104 31.51 2.78 -10.17
N GLY A 105 30.50 2.24 -10.86
CA GLY A 105 29.58 1.23 -10.34
C GLY A 105 28.31 1.75 -9.66
N LEU A 106 28.09 3.07 -9.50
CA LEU A 106 26.84 3.59 -8.95
C LEU A 106 25.93 4.17 -10.04
N HIS A 107 24.79 3.52 -10.24
CA HIS A 107 23.77 3.91 -11.20
C HIS A 107 22.54 4.48 -10.49
N ILE A 108 22.01 5.60 -10.97
CA ILE A 108 20.77 6.18 -10.48
C ILE A 108 19.76 6.18 -11.61
N ILE A 109 18.58 5.61 -11.36
CA ILE A 109 17.50 5.47 -12.34
C ILE A 109 16.29 6.23 -11.80
N HIS A 110 15.88 7.26 -12.52
CA HIS A 110 14.72 8.07 -12.16
C HIS A 110 13.46 7.53 -12.83
N LEU A 111 12.49 7.16 -11.99
CA LEU A 111 11.21 6.58 -12.39
C LEU A 111 10.06 7.51 -11.98
N ARG A 112 8.99 7.49 -12.76
CA ARG A 112 7.71 8.11 -12.40
C ARG A 112 6.59 7.12 -12.58
N GLU A 113 5.71 7.07 -11.59
CA GLU A 113 4.44 6.37 -11.70
C GLU A 113 3.53 7.05 -12.70
N ILE A 114 2.99 6.26 -13.62
CA ILE A 114 2.07 6.69 -14.67
C ILE A 114 0.82 5.81 -14.64
N ILE A 115 -0.26 6.31 -15.23
CA ILE A 115 -1.46 5.49 -15.43
C ILE A 115 -1.13 4.42 -16.48
N PRO A 116 -1.40 3.13 -16.20
CA PRO A 116 -1.15 2.08 -17.18
C PRO A 116 -2.01 2.28 -18.44
N PRO A 117 -1.48 1.99 -19.63
CA PRO A 117 -2.23 2.12 -20.89
C PRO A 117 -3.30 1.03 -21.08
N PHE A 118 -3.45 0.13 -20.11
CA PHE A 118 -4.43 -0.95 -20.08
C PHE A 118 -5.09 -1.04 -18.70
N LYS A 119 -6.32 -1.55 -18.66
CA LYS A 119 -7.00 -1.85 -17.39
C LYS A 119 -6.29 -3.05 -16.75
N MET A 120 -5.69 -2.86 -15.58
CA MET A 120 -4.93 -3.92 -14.91
C MET A 120 -5.82 -5.01 -14.29
N LEU A 121 -6.93 -4.60 -13.68
CA LEU A 121 -7.89 -5.49 -13.03
C LEU A 121 -9.28 -5.06 -13.44
N ASP A 122 -10.09 -6.01 -13.84
CA ASP A 122 -11.53 -5.79 -13.98
C ASP A 122 -12.18 -5.64 -12.62
N ASP A 123 -13.27 -4.88 -12.59
CA ASP A 123 -14.06 -4.72 -11.37
C ASP A 123 -14.62 -6.10 -11.00
N PRO A 124 -14.29 -6.63 -9.81
CA PRO A 124 -14.69 -7.99 -9.44
C PRO A 124 -16.21 -8.13 -9.28
N PHE A 125 -16.94 -7.00 -9.19
CA PHE A 125 -18.38 -6.97 -8.99
C PHE A 125 -19.04 -5.88 -9.84
N ASP A 126 -20.09 -6.25 -10.57
CA ASP A 126 -20.99 -5.28 -11.19
C ASP A 126 -21.96 -4.73 -10.13
N LEU A 127 -21.59 -3.60 -9.52
CA LEU A 127 -22.41 -2.94 -8.50
C LEU A 127 -23.58 -2.12 -9.09
N SER A 128 -23.81 -2.18 -10.41
CA SER A 128 -24.96 -1.51 -11.04
C SER A 128 -26.30 -1.99 -10.46
N GLN A 129 -26.36 -3.25 -10.01
CA GLN A 129 -27.56 -3.85 -9.39
C GLN A 129 -27.91 -3.27 -8.02
N LEU A 130 -26.95 -2.66 -7.31
CA LEU A 130 -27.21 -1.98 -6.03
C LEU A 130 -27.91 -0.63 -6.20
N LYS A 131 -27.99 -0.10 -7.44
CA LYS A 131 -28.66 1.17 -7.75
C LYS A 131 -30.18 1.05 -7.89
N THR A 132 -30.75 -0.14 -7.63
CA THR A 132 -32.19 -0.34 -7.70
C THR A 132 -32.88 0.44 -6.58
N THR A 133 -33.43 1.60 -6.91
CA THR A 133 -34.32 2.37 -6.05
C THR A 133 -35.47 1.46 -5.58
N PRO A 134 -35.92 1.52 -4.32
CA PRO A 134 -37.07 0.73 -3.88
C PRO A 134 -38.29 1.11 -4.73
N THR A 135 -38.66 0.25 -5.66
CA THR A 135 -39.97 0.32 -6.31
C THR A 135 -40.96 0.01 -5.20
N GLN A 136 -41.78 0.99 -4.81
CA GLN A 136 -42.86 0.82 -3.85
C GLN A 136 -43.69 -0.40 -4.25
N SER A 137 -43.53 -1.50 -3.51
CA SER A 137 -44.45 -2.62 -3.58
C SER A 137 -45.79 -2.14 -3.00
N LYS A 138 -46.87 -2.38 -3.77
CA LYS A 138 -48.24 -2.16 -3.32
C LYS A 138 -48.44 -2.82 -1.95
N PRO A 139 -49.17 -2.20 -1.02
CA PRO A 139 -49.38 -2.79 0.29
C PRO A 139 -50.19 -4.08 0.15
N LEU A 140 -49.60 -5.21 0.54
CA LEU A 140 -50.35 -6.42 0.81
C LEU A 140 -51.10 -6.19 2.13
N LEU A 141 -52.43 -6.16 2.05
CA LEU A 141 -53.29 -6.13 3.22
C LEU A 141 -53.20 -7.49 3.91
N ASN A 142 -52.27 -7.62 4.84
CA ASN A 142 -52.15 -8.80 5.69
C ASN A 142 -53.21 -8.73 6.79
N THR A 143 -54.25 -9.57 6.68
CA THR A 143 -55.15 -9.88 7.79
C THR A 143 -54.33 -10.55 8.89
N PHE A 144 -54.03 -9.79 9.95
CA PHE A 144 -53.41 -10.33 11.15
C PHE A 144 -54.34 -11.34 11.80
N LYS A 145 -53.90 -12.59 11.90
CA LYS A 145 -54.42 -13.56 12.87
C LYS A 145 -53.39 -13.66 13.98
N ALA A 146 -53.77 -13.26 15.19
CA ALA A 146 -52.91 -13.28 16.36
C ALA A 146 -52.49 -14.72 16.71
N PRO A 147 -51.19 -14.99 16.94
CA PRO A 147 -50.76 -16.23 17.59
C PRO A 147 -50.92 -16.07 19.11
N THR A 148 -51.68 -17.00 19.69
CA THR A 148 -51.69 -17.28 21.12
C THR A 148 -50.45 -18.10 21.47
N GLU A 149 -49.89 -17.78 22.63
CA GLU A 149 -49.11 -18.65 23.52
C GLU A 149 -47.58 -18.49 23.55
N GLN A 150 -47.12 -18.59 24.79
CA GLN A 150 -45.85 -18.19 25.36
C GLN A 150 -44.82 -19.29 25.22
N GLU A 151 -43.57 -18.96 24.89
CA GLU A 151 -42.45 -19.80 25.29
C GLU A 151 -41.29 -18.98 25.87
N ASN A 152 -40.77 -19.52 26.96
CA ASN A 152 -39.90 -18.93 27.96
C ASN A 152 -38.47 -18.69 27.43
N TYR A 153 -37.91 -17.51 27.68
CA TYR A 153 -36.47 -17.27 27.56
C TYR A 153 -35.75 -17.62 28.86
N ALA A 154 -34.83 -18.58 28.82
CA ALA A 154 -33.83 -18.77 29.86
C ALA A 154 -32.66 -17.79 29.66
N PRO A 155 -32.18 -17.10 30.70
CA PRO A 155 -31.06 -16.17 30.58
C PRO A 155 -29.73 -16.92 30.42
N ILE A 156 -29.00 -16.64 29.34
CA ILE A 156 -27.62 -17.07 29.16
C ILE A 156 -26.68 -16.18 29.99
N ASN A 157 -26.09 -16.75 31.05
CA ASN A 157 -25.05 -16.08 31.83
C ASN A 157 -23.74 -16.07 31.05
N VAL A 158 -23.26 -14.87 30.69
CA VAL A 158 -21.93 -14.67 30.10
C VAL A 158 -20.95 -14.37 31.23
N THR A 159 -20.04 -15.32 31.51
CA THR A 159 -18.94 -15.11 32.46
C THR A 159 -17.79 -14.38 31.76
N PRO A 160 -17.25 -13.27 32.29
CA PRO A 160 -16.06 -12.63 31.77
C PRO A 160 -14.82 -13.50 32.07
N LYS A 161 -14.01 -13.82 31.05
CA LYS A 161 -12.69 -14.44 31.25
C LYS A 161 -11.74 -13.41 31.86
N SER A 162 -11.14 -13.79 33.00
CA SER A 162 -10.12 -13.04 33.74
C SER A 162 -8.98 -12.54 32.87
N SER A 163 -8.58 -11.31 33.20
CA SER A 163 -7.32 -10.64 32.90
C SER A 163 -6.10 -11.53 33.14
N VAL A 164 -5.26 -11.70 32.13
CA VAL A 164 -3.89 -12.22 32.30
C VAL A 164 -2.99 -11.06 32.70
N GLN A 165 -2.39 -11.19 33.87
CA GLN A 165 -1.50 -10.24 34.52
C GLN A 165 -0.08 -10.37 33.94
N ALA A 166 0.53 -9.25 33.56
CA ALA A 166 1.92 -9.17 33.12
C ALA A 166 2.89 -9.29 34.32
N PRO A 167 3.98 -10.07 34.23
CA PRO A 167 5.00 -10.08 35.28
C PRO A 167 5.94 -8.87 35.17
N SER A 168 6.19 -8.28 36.34
CA SER A 168 7.03 -7.13 36.67
C SER A 168 8.54 -7.38 36.52
N LYS A 169 9.28 -6.30 36.16
CA LYS A 169 10.74 -6.19 36.23
C LYS A 169 11.26 -6.40 37.66
N GLN A 170 12.33 -7.19 37.82
CA GLN A 170 13.36 -7.01 38.85
C GLN A 170 14.73 -7.39 38.25
N GLY A 171 15.72 -6.53 38.42
CA GLY A 171 17.05 -6.68 37.83
C GLY A 171 18.06 -7.45 38.69
N LYS A 172 19.26 -7.63 38.14
CA LYS A 172 20.49 -7.72 38.93
C LYS A 172 21.71 -7.40 38.05
N LEU A 173 22.50 -6.42 38.50
CA LEU A 173 23.89 -6.24 38.12
C LEU A 173 24.71 -7.44 38.60
N SER A 174 25.64 -7.92 37.78
CA SER A 174 26.96 -8.44 38.17
C SER A 174 27.85 -8.44 36.94
#